data_AF-A0A1G4BK22-F1
#
_entry.id   AF-A0A1G4BK22-F1
#
_cell.length_a   1.000
_cell.length_b   1.000
_cell.length_c   1.000
_cell.angle_alpha   90.00
_cell.angle_beta   90.00
_cell.angle_gamma   90.00
#
_symmetry.space_group_name_H-M   'P 1'
#
loop_
_entity.id
_entity.type
_entity.pdbx_description
1 polymer ?
#
loop_
_entity_poly.entity_id
_entity_poly.type
_entity_poly.pdbx_seq_one_letter_code
_entity_poly.pdbx_strand_id
1 'polypeptide(L)'
;MPKNQDRRSIARVGNYANEDSFDNFQAVQYVPYRVAFYLQKDTTLTATHYKDEYRLTLQNSYEEHVRTTFEWAHERGLEYPNQTFDSITLLDAAESKSLGLNDTHDLCNHLAVLAHMASHTVASSECDAVNGAAYTETIPDLLPTIRRDLVRGISTNAFHGYAYSGVNADTTRSG
;
A
#
# COMPACT_ATOMS: atom_id res chain seq x y z
N MET A 1 27.30 -49.98 -2.59
CA MET A 1 26.29 -49.55 -3.58
C MET A 1 25.00 -49.18 -2.87
N PRO A 2 24.62 -47.89 -2.89
CA PRO A 2 23.21 -47.47 -3.01
C PRO A 2 23.09 -46.36 -4.09
N LYS A 3 22.28 -46.58 -5.14
CA LYS A 3 20.88 -46.15 -5.37
C LYS A 3 20.69 -44.65 -5.68
N ASN A 4 20.31 -44.43 -6.95
CA ASN A 4 19.70 -43.26 -7.58
C ASN A 4 18.85 -42.39 -6.65
N GLN A 5 19.10 -41.08 -6.67
CA GLN A 5 18.08 -40.07 -6.41
C GLN A 5 17.68 -39.39 -7.71
N ASP A 6 16.37 -39.44 -7.94
CA ASP A 6 15.66 -39.00 -9.12
C ASP A 6 15.50 -37.48 -9.13
N ARG A 7 15.50 -36.91 -10.34
CA ARG A 7 15.50 -35.48 -10.62
C ARG A 7 14.13 -34.87 -10.30
N ARG A 8 14.11 -33.78 -9.53
CA ARG A 8 13.06 -32.76 -9.65
C ARG A 8 13.71 -31.39 -9.75
N SER A 9 13.82 -30.92 -10.99
CA SER A 9 14.10 -29.53 -11.32
C SER A 9 12.92 -28.67 -10.85
N ILE A 10 13.17 -27.77 -9.90
CA ILE A 10 12.25 -26.68 -9.58
C ILE A 10 12.89 -25.41 -10.12
N ALA A 11 12.10 -24.67 -10.89
CA ALA A 11 12.49 -23.52 -11.68
C ALA A 11 13.22 -22.46 -10.86
N ARG A 12 14.34 -21.96 -11.40
CA ARG A 12 14.92 -20.67 -11.03
C ARG A 12 13.93 -19.58 -11.45
N VAL A 13 13.35 -18.90 -10.48
CA VAL A 13 12.90 -17.52 -10.69
C VAL A 13 14.09 -16.65 -10.31
N GLY A 14 14.72 -16.06 -11.31
CA GLY A 14 15.87 -15.18 -11.16
C GLY A 14 15.48 -13.72 -11.31
N ASN A 15 16.40 -12.87 -10.86
CA ASN A 15 16.53 -11.40 -11.01
C ASN A 15 15.94 -10.67 -9.78
N TYR A 16 16.70 -10.24 -8.78
CA TYR A 16 17.98 -9.54 -8.80
C TYR A 16 18.94 -10.12 -7.74
N ALA A 17 20.00 -10.78 -8.17
CA ALA A 17 21.17 -11.07 -7.33
C ALA A 17 22.32 -10.23 -7.88
N ASN A 18 22.66 -9.13 -7.22
CA ASN A 18 24.02 -8.61 -7.32
C ASN A 18 24.92 -9.59 -6.56
N GLU A 19 25.94 -10.10 -7.24
CA GLU A 19 26.72 -11.28 -6.85
C GLU A 19 27.67 -11.08 -5.64
N ASP A 20 27.60 -9.96 -4.92
CA ASP A 20 28.63 -9.61 -3.92
C ASP A 20 28.16 -9.58 -2.43
N SER A 21 26.93 -9.98 -2.07
CA SER A 21 26.48 -9.88 -0.65
C SER A 21 25.65 -11.02 -0.04
N PHE A 22 25.40 -12.13 -0.74
CA PHE A 22 24.45 -13.17 -0.25
C PHE A 22 25.06 -14.46 0.33
N ASP A 23 26.36 -14.51 0.61
CA ASP A 23 27.00 -15.76 1.08
C ASP A 23 26.58 -16.22 2.50
N ASN A 24 25.83 -15.42 3.26
CA ASN A 24 25.46 -15.75 4.65
C ASN A 24 23.96 -16.04 4.88
N PHE A 25 23.10 -16.01 3.86
CA PHE A 25 21.66 -16.28 4.03
C PHE A 25 21.20 -17.61 3.43
N GLN A 26 22.12 -18.57 3.28
CA GLN A 26 21.72 -19.94 2.94
C GLN A 26 21.16 -20.64 4.19
N ALA A 27 19.89 -21.04 4.10
CA ALA A 27 19.16 -21.97 4.98
C ALA A 27 18.26 -21.39 6.08
N VAL A 28 17.50 -20.31 5.84
CA VAL A 28 16.29 -20.06 6.64
C VAL A 28 15.04 -20.16 5.77
N GLN A 29 14.56 -21.40 5.63
CA GLN A 29 13.39 -21.74 4.81
C GLN A 29 12.06 -21.32 5.46
N TYR A 30 12.06 -20.98 6.76
CA TYR A 30 10.91 -20.45 7.50
C TYR A 30 11.42 -19.56 8.64
N VAL A 31 11.26 -18.23 8.49
CA VAL A 31 11.42 -17.30 9.62
C VAL A 31 10.04 -17.11 10.26
N PRO A 32 9.85 -17.41 11.56
CA PRO A 32 8.60 -17.11 12.24
C PRO A 32 8.31 -15.60 12.24
N TYR A 33 7.04 -15.22 12.10
CA TYR A 33 6.61 -13.83 12.32
C TYR A 33 7.08 -13.38 13.72
N ARG A 34 7.74 -12.21 13.82
CA ARG A 34 8.28 -11.60 15.06
C ARG A 34 9.61 -12.14 15.60
N VAL A 35 10.51 -12.63 14.76
CA VAL A 35 11.90 -12.87 15.19
C VAL A 35 12.78 -11.67 14.84
N ALA A 36 13.44 -11.10 15.85
CA ALA A 36 14.45 -10.06 15.64
C ALA A 36 15.81 -10.72 15.37
N PHE A 37 16.47 -10.31 14.28
CA PHE A 37 17.86 -10.68 14.02
C PHE A 37 18.79 -9.65 14.62
N TYR A 38 19.81 -10.11 15.33
CA TYR A 38 20.85 -9.25 15.89
C TYR A 38 22.13 -9.44 15.09
N LEU A 39 22.73 -8.34 14.63
CA LEU A 39 24.03 -8.38 13.97
C LEU A 39 25.11 -8.65 15.02
N GLN A 40 25.85 -9.74 14.82
CA GLN A 40 26.81 -10.24 15.80
C GLN A 40 28.08 -9.37 15.92
N LYS A 41 28.33 -8.47 14.95
CA LYS A 41 29.46 -7.53 14.94
C LYS A 41 29.01 -6.21 14.31
N ASP A 42 28.73 -5.23 15.16
CA ASP A 42 28.12 -3.96 14.77
C ASP A 42 29.19 -2.90 14.52
N THR A 43 29.72 -2.85 13.29
CA THR A 43 30.16 -1.55 12.76
C THR A 43 28.90 -0.85 12.26
N THR A 44 28.61 0.34 12.78
CA THR A 44 27.37 1.12 12.52
C THR A 44 27.01 1.24 11.03
N LEU A 45 28.02 1.29 10.16
CA LEU A 45 27.87 1.27 8.70
C LEU A 45 27.24 -0.03 8.17
N THR A 46 27.74 -1.18 8.62
CA THR A 46 27.26 -2.50 8.20
C THR A 46 25.83 -2.75 8.67
N ALA A 47 25.48 -2.31 9.89
CA ALA A 47 24.12 -2.45 10.40
C ALA A 47 23.10 -1.52 9.73
N THR A 48 23.53 -0.36 9.26
CA THR A 48 22.68 0.55 8.48
C THR A 48 22.41 -0.03 7.10
N HIS A 49 23.45 -0.52 6.42
CA HIS A 49 23.35 -1.13 5.10
C HIS A 49 22.33 -2.28 5.05
N TYR A 50 22.42 -3.25 5.96
CA TYR A 50 21.48 -4.38 5.99
C TYR A 50 20.03 -3.95 6.29
N LYS A 51 19.82 -2.92 7.11
CA LYS A 51 18.47 -2.39 7.36
C LYS A 51 17.89 -1.75 6.10
N ASP A 52 18.71 -1.06 5.33
CA ASP A 52 18.27 -0.40 4.10
C ASP A 52 18.00 -1.42 2.99
N GLU A 53 18.85 -2.45 2.83
CA GLU A 53 18.59 -3.57 1.92
C GLU A 53 17.30 -4.33 2.30
N TYR A 54 17.07 -4.54 3.59
CA TYR A 54 15.84 -5.18 4.06
C TYR A 54 14.60 -4.33 3.75
N ARG A 55 14.64 -3.02 4.02
CA ARG A 55 13.56 -2.09 3.67
C ARG A 55 13.30 -2.06 2.16
N LEU A 56 14.37 -2.01 1.35
CA LEU A 56 14.28 -2.05 -0.10
C LEU A 56 13.63 -3.35 -0.58
N THR A 57 13.99 -4.48 0.02
CA THR A 57 13.38 -5.79 -0.32
C THR A 57 11.89 -5.80 -0.03
N LEU A 58 11.47 -5.25 1.12
CA LEU A 58 10.04 -5.12 1.46
C LEU A 58 9.31 -4.18 0.48
N GLN A 59 9.90 -3.03 0.14
CA GLN A 59 9.33 -2.09 -0.81
C GLN A 59 9.17 -2.72 -2.20
N ASN A 60 10.20 -3.41 -2.70
CA ASN A 60 10.15 -4.09 -4.00
C ASN A 60 9.05 -5.16 -4.03
N SER A 61 8.91 -5.94 -2.96
CA SER A 61 7.87 -6.97 -2.86
C SER A 61 6.46 -6.36 -2.80
N TYR A 62 6.32 -5.21 -2.15
CA TYR A 62 5.06 -4.46 -2.13
C TYR A 62 4.72 -3.88 -3.52
N GLU A 63 5.69 -3.29 -4.21
CA GLU A 63 5.50 -2.79 -5.58
C GLU A 63 5.16 -3.90 -6.58
N GLU A 64 5.73 -5.09 -6.43
CA GLU A 64 5.36 -6.28 -7.21
C GLU A 64 3.89 -6.64 -6.98
N HIS A 65 3.42 -6.62 -5.73
CA HIS A 65 2.02 -6.84 -5.40
C HIS A 65 1.09 -5.78 -5.99
N VAL A 66 1.45 -4.49 -5.88
CA VAL A 66 0.68 -3.38 -6.46
C VAL A 66 0.59 -3.54 -7.98
N ARG A 67 1.71 -3.79 -8.66
CA ARG A 67 1.78 -3.99 -10.11
C ARG A 67 0.95 -5.17 -10.57
N THR A 68 1.07 -6.31 -9.89
CA THR A 68 0.30 -7.52 -10.20
C THR A 68 -1.20 -7.25 -10.11
N THR A 69 -1.62 -6.49 -9.10
CA THR A 69 -3.04 -6.13 -8.91
C THR A 69 -3.52 -5.13 -9.95
N PHE A 70 -2.69 -4.12 -10.28
CA PHE A 70 -2.93 -3.17 -11.36
C PHE A 70 -3.14 -3.89 -12.70
N GLU A 71 -2.20 -4.76 -13.09
CA GLU A 71 -2.29 -5.53 -14.33
C GLU A 71 -3.55 -6.41 -14.37
N TRP A 72 -3.84 -7.12 -13.27
CA TRP A 72 -5.06 -7.94 -13.15
C TRP A 72 -6.36 -7.14 -13.30
N ALA A 73 -6.40 -5.91 -12.77
CA ALA A 73 -7.55 -5.02 -12.89
C ALA A 73 -7.72 -4.53 -14.34
N HIS A 74 -6.63 -4.11 -14.97
CA HIS A 74 -6.61 -3.65 -16.36
C HIS A 74 -6.99 -4.74 -17.36
N GLU A 75 -6.57 -6.00 -17.13
CA GLU A 75 -7.02 -7.16 -17.92
C GLU A 75 -8.54 -7.33 -17.94
N ARG A 76 -9.25 -6.76 -16.95
CA ARG A 76 -10.71 -6.80 -16.81
C ARG A 76 -11.39 -5.48 -17.20
N GLY A 77 -10.62 -4.52 -17.71
CA GLY A 77 -11.12 -3.18 -18.05
C GLY A 77 -11.50 -2.35 -16.83
N LEU A 78 -10.85 -2.59 -15.68
CA LEU A 78 -11.03 -1.83 -14.45
C LEU A 78 -9.84 -0.90 -14.22
N GLU A 79 -10.10 0.25 -13.60
CA GLU A 79 -9.06 1.12 -13.03
C GLU A 79 -8.70 0.65 -11.61
N TYR A 80 -7.47 0.93 -11.19
CA TYR A 80 -6.94 0.56 -9.90
C TYR A 80 -6.51 1.80 -9.07
N PRO A 81 -7.46 2.41 -8.34
CA PRO A 81 -7.15 3.41 -7.33
C PRO A 81 -6.62 2.75 -6.04
N ASN A 82 -5.62 3.34 -5.39
CA ASN A 82 -5.11 2.84 -4.11
C ASN A 82 -4.54 3.93 -3.18
N GLN A 83 -4.60 3.68 -1.87
CA GLN A 83 -4.09 4.55 -0.80
C GLN A 83 -2.60 4.30 -0.49
N THR A 84 -1.72 4.46 -1.48
CA THR A 84 -0.25 4.32 -1.30
C THR A 84 0.50 5.63 -1.54
N PHE A 85 1.60 5.84 -0.83
CA PHE A 85 2.44 7.03 -0.96
C PHE A 85 3.73 6.76 -1.76
N ASP A 86 4.30 5.55 -1.64
CA ASP A 86 5.63 5.24 -2.16
C ASP A 86 5.59 4.59 -3.56
N SER A 87 4.41 4.24 -4.06
CA SER A 87 4.22 3.48 -5.32
C SER A 87 3.19 4.14 -6.25
N ILE A 88 3.04 5.47 -6.15
CA ILE A 88 2.01 6.24 -6.88
C ILE A 88 2.09 6.03 -8.39
N THR A 89 3.28 5.87 -8.96
CA THR A 89 3.49 5.67 -10.41
C THR A 89 2.97 4.32 -10.94
N LEU A 90 2.52 3.43 -10.06
CA LEU A 90 1.97 2.12 -10.41
C LEU A 90 0.43 2.06 -10.30
N LEU A 91 -0.24 3.22 -10.22
CA LEU A 91 -1.69 3.35 -10.03
C LEU A 91 -2.34 4.12 -11.17
N ASP A 92 -3.66 4.03 -11.31
CA ASP A 92 -4.43 4.95 -12.17
C ASP A 92 -4.79 6.25 -11.42
N ALA A 93 -5.04 6.13 -10.12
CA ALA A 93 -5.33 7.26 -9.25
C ALA A 93 -4.75 7.02 -7.85
N ALA A 94 -4.08 8.03 -7.31
CA ALA A 94 -3.60 8.00 -5.93
C ALA A 94 -4.73 8.44 -5.01
N GLU A 95 -4.99 7.66 -3.96
CA GLU A 95 -6.03 7.96 -2.98
C GLU A 95 -5.42 8.38 -1.64
N SER A 96 -5.98 9.41 -1.01
CA SER A 96 -5.69 9.78 0.37
C SER A 96 -6.88 9.48 1.29
N LYS A 97 -6.74 9.76 2.60
CA LYS A 97 -7.81 9.57 3.59
C LYS A 97 -7.82 10.71 4.60
N SER A 98 -8.96 11.35 4.81
CA SER A 98 -9.11 12.48 5.74
C SER A 98 -8.80 12.10 7.19
N LEU A 99 -9.36 10.99 7.69
CA LEU A 99 -9.23 10.56 9.10
C LEU A 99 -7.90 9.89 9.43
N GLY A 100 -7.32 9.12 8.49
CA GLY A 100 -6.06 8.40 8.70
C GLY A 100 -4.86 9.33 8.86
N LEU A 101 -5.03 10.60 8.48
CA LEU A 101 -3.99 11.61 8.53
C LEU A 101 -4.18 12.60 9.68
N ASN A 102 -5.21 12.44 10.52
CA ASN A 102 -5.50 13.35 11.63
C ASN A 102 -5.52 14.83 11.20
N ASP A 103 -6.01 15.09 9.99
CA ASP A 103 -5.94 16.38 9.29
C ASP A 103 -4.53 16.98 9.11
N THR A 104 -3.45 16.20 9.33
CA THR A 104 -2.07 16.66 9.10
C THR A 104 -1.94 17.11 7.65
N HIS A 105 -1.71 18.41 7.52
CA HIS A 105 -1.78 19.18 6.29
C HIS A 105 -0.87 18.62 5.18
N ASP A 106 0.20 17.93 5.58
CA ASP A 106 1.31 17.64 4.69
C ASP A 106 1.10 16.38 3.84
N LEU A 107 0.41 15.35 4.35
CA LEU A 107 0.37 14.05 3.66
C LEU A 107 -0.57 14.06 2.44
N CYS A 108 -1.75 14.68 2.52
CA CYS A 108 -2.61 14.88 1.35
C CYS A 108 -1.95 15.77 0.29
N ASN A 109 -1.25 16.83 0.72
CA ASN A 109 -0.49 17.70 -0.19
C ASN A 109 0.61 16.93 -0.91
N HIS A 110 1.42 16.16 -0.18
CA HIS A 110 2.49 15.36 -0.78
C HIS A 110 1.93 14.34 -1.77
N LEU A 111 0.83 13.67 -1.43
CA LEU A 111 0.19 12.71 -2.34
C LEU A 111 -0.31 13.39 -3.62
N ALA A 112 -1.03 14.51 -3.50
CA ALA A 112 -1.53 15.25 -4.67
C ALA A 112 -0.38 15.76 -5.55
N VAL A 113 0.71 16.26 -4.95
CA VAL A 113 1.90 16.68 -5.68
C VAL A 113 2.53 15.51 -6.42
N LEU A 114 2.74 14.36 -5.74
CA LEU A 114 3.33 13.18 -6.35
C LEU A 114 2.44 12.61 -7.47
N ALA A 115 1.11 12.59 -7.28
CA ALA A 115 0.16 12.17 -8.30
C ALA A 115 0.24 13.05 -9.55
N HIS A 116 0.25 14.38 -9.38
CA HIS A 116 0.39 15.30 -10.51
C HIS A 116 1.77 15.20 -11.18
N MET A 117 2.85 14.97 -10.41
CA MET A 117 4.19 14.72 -10.97
C MET A 117 4.26 13.40 -11.75
N ALA A 118 3.50 12.39 -11.33
CA ALA A 118 3.32 11.13 -12.05
C ALA A 118 2.38 11.28 -13.27
N SER A 119 1.92 12.51 -13.58
CA SER A 119 0.99 12.81 -14.68
C SER A 119 -0.40 12.18 -14.52
N HIS A 120 -0.81 11.87 -13.30
CA HIS A 120 -2.18 11.43 -13.03
C HIS A 120 -3.09 12.66 -13.04
N THR A 121 -4.19 12.58 -13.80
CA THR A 121 -5.19 13.66 -13.83
C THR A 121 -6.14 13.59 -12.64
N VAL A 122 -6.14 12.47 -11.91
CA VAL A 122 -7.01 12.22 -10.76
C VAL A 122 -6.15 11.92 -9.53
N ALA A 123 -6.31 12.77 -8.52
CA ALA A 123 -5.99 12.47 -7.13
C ALA A 123 -7.30 12.43 -6.33
N SER A 124 -7.52 11.37 -5.56
CA SER A 124 -8.75 11.16 -4.79
C SER A 124 -8.50 11.18 -3.27
N SER A 125 -9.58 11.35 -2.50
CA SER A 125 -9.58 11.31 -1.04
C SER A 125 -10.81 10.58 -0.52
N GLU A 126 -10.60 9.62 0.37
CA GLU A 126 -11.63 9.12 1.29
C GLU A 126 -11.94 10.25 2.28
N CYS A 127 -13.02 10.96 1.98
CA CYS A 127 -13.42 12.20 2.62
C CYS A 127 -14.38 11.92 3.78
N ASP A 128 -14.27 12.70 4.85
CA ASP A 128 -15.22 12.71 5.97
C ASP A 128 -15.43 11.37 6.70
N ALA A 129 -14.38 10.57 6.86
CA ALA A 129 -14.40 9.58 7.92
C ALA A 129 -14.38 10.34 9.25
N VAL A 130 -15.43 10.26 10.08
CA VAL A 130 -15.44 10.84 11.44
C VAL A 130 -15.85 9.79 12.46
N ASN A 131 -15.01 9.60 13.47
CA ASN A 131 -15.23 8.58 14.49
C ASN A 131 -16.43 8.93 15.38
N GLY A 132 -17.39 8.00 15.49
CA GLY A 132 -18.58 8.16 16.34
C GLY A 132 -19.67 9.05 15.76
N ALA A 133 -19.53 9.53 14.52
CA ALA A 133 -20.50 10.43 13.89
C ALA A 133 -21.41 9.74 12.85
N ALA A 134 -21.47 8.40 12.85
CA ALA A 134 -22.30 7.64 11.92
C ALA A 134 -23.76 8.13 11.94
N TYR A 135 -24.27 8.49 10.76
CA TYR A 135 -25.63 9.03 10.54
C TYR A 135 -25.95 10.36 11.23
N THR A 136 -24.96 11.02 11.85
CA THR A 136 -25.16 12.33 12.52
C THR A 136 -24.55 13.50 11.78
N GLU A 137 -23.68 13.24 10.79
CA GLU A 137 -23.04 14.29 10.00
C GLU A 137 -24.02 14.97 9.06
N THR A 138 -23.94 16.29 9.02
CA THR A 138 -24.74 17.13 8.14
C THR A 138 -23.89 17.67 7.00
N ILE A 139 -24.52 18.14 5.92
CA ILE A 139 -23.79 18.79 4.81
C ILE A 139 -22.88 19.95 5.29
N PRO A 140 -23.30 20.81 6.25
CA PRO A 140 -22.39 21.78 6.87
C PRO A 140 -21.12 21.20 7.49
N ASP A 141 -21.16 19.99 8.05
CA ASP A 141 -20.01 19.34 8.68
C ASP A 141 -19.02 18.82 7.63
N LEU A 142 -19.55 18.33 6.49
CA LEU A 142 -18.79 17.80 5.36
C LEU A 142 -18.07 18.89 4.53
N LEU A 143 -18.70 20.06 4.36
CA LEU A 143 -18.21 21.13 3.47
C LEU A 143 -16.77 21.60 3.78
N PRO A 144 -16.36 21.80 5.04
CA PRO A 144 -14.97 22.12 5.38
C PRO A 144 -13.97 21.06 4.89
N THR A 145 -14.28 19.77 4.97
CA THR A 145 -13.39 18.69 4.53
C THR A 145 -13.21 18.72 3.02
N ILE A 146 -14.31 18.81 2.25
CA ILE A 146 -14.25 18.93 0.78
C ILE A 146 -13.41 20.14 0.35
N ARG A 147 -13.65 21.31 0.97
CA ARG A 147 -12.91 22.54 0.62
C ARG A 147 -11.43 22.41 0.89
N ARG A 148 -11.04 21.74 1.97
CA ARG A 148 -9.63 21.48 2.29
C ARG A 148 -9.02 20.57 1.23
N ASP A 149 -9.67 19.48 0.86
CA ASP A 149 -9.17 18.54 -0.14
C ASP A 149 -8.97 19.22 -1.50
N LEU A 150 -9.92 20.06 -1.94
CA LEU A 150 -9.77 20.86 -3.16
C LEU A 150 -8.56 21.80 -3.13
N VAL A 151 -8.33 22.51 -2.02
CA VAL A 151 -7.16 23.40 -1.86
C VAL A 151 -5.85 22.62 -1.87
N ARG A 152 -5.87 21.36 -1.42
CA ARG A 152 -4.71 20.46 -1.39
C ARG A 152 -4.40 19.82 -2.74
N GLY A 153 -5.21 20.07 -3.77
CA GLY A 153 -5.04 19.50 -5.11
C GLY A 153 -5.72 18.15 -5.30
N ILE A 154 -6.59 17.73 -4.37
CA ILE A 154 -7.46 16.58 -4.58
C ILE A 154 -8.56 16.97 -5.57
N SER A 155 -8.72 16.15 -6.60
CA SER A 155 -9.70 16.34 -7.67
C SER A 155 -11.04 15.64 -7.42
N THR A 156 -11.01 14.55 -6.63
CA THR A 156 -12.17 13.67 -6.42
C THR A 156 -12.32 13.32 -4.94
N ASN A 157 -13.53 13.42 -4.39
CA ASN A 157 -13.82 13.03 -3.01
C ASN A 157 -14.76 11.82 -3.01
N ALA A 158 -14.34 10.73 -2.36
CA ALA A 158 -15.16 9.57 -2.07
C ALA A 158 -15.64 9.69 -0.60
N PHE A 159 -16.93 9.89 -0.38
CA PHE A 159 -17.44 10.05 0.99
C PHE A 159 -17.42 8.74 1.75
N HIS A 160 -16.81 8.77 2.93
CA HIS A 160 -16.78 7.65 3.85
C HIS A 160 -18.18 7.38 4.41
N GLY A 161 -18.51 6.10 4.61
CA GLY A 161 -19.61 5.73 5.49
C GLY A 161 -21.01 5.69 4.88
N TYR A 162 -21.17 5.64 3.56
CA TYR A 162 -22.49 5.34 2.96
C TYR A 162 -22.81 3.84 3.05
N ALA A 163 -23.32 3.43 4.21
CA ALA A 163 -23.72 2.04 4.44
C ALA A 163 -24.90 1.64 3.54
N TYR A 164 -24.84 0.43 3.00
CA TYR A 164 -25.93 -0.15 2.24
C TYR A 164 -27.18 -0.29 3.13
N SER A 165 -28.29 0.32 2.70
CA SER A 165 -29.58 0.34 3.43
C SER A 165 -30.60 -0.66 2.89
N GLY A 166 -30.23 -1.49 1.91
CA GLY A 166 -31.12 -2.48 1.33
C GLY A 166 -31.31 -3.71 2.21
N VAL A 167 -32.25 -4.58 1.81
CA VAL A 167 -32.60 -5.78 2.56
C VAL A 167 -31.46 -6.78 2.48
N ASN A 168 -30.83 -7.07 3.62
CA ASN A 168 -29.99 -8.24 3.77
C ASN A 168 -30.91 -9.45 4.03
N ALA A 169 -30.64 -10.58 3.39
CA ALA A 169 -31.50 -11.78 3.48
C ALA A 169 -31.77 -12.23 4.93
N ASP A 170 -30.91 -11.86 5.88
CA ASP A 170 -30.95 -12.31 7.28
C ASP A 170 -31.06 -11.18 8.32
N THR A 171 -31.15 -9.90 7.94
CA THR A 171 -31.34 -8.79 8.90
C THR A 171 -32.23 -7.67 8.35
N THR A 172 -33.28 -7.31 9.11
CA THR A 172 -34.25 -6.24 8.78
C THR A 172 -33.91 -4.87 9.37
N ARG A 173 -32.67 -4.65 9.82
CA ARG A 173 -32.24 -3.35 10.32
C ARG A 173 -31.36 -2.65 9.29
N SER A 174 -31.87 -1.54 8.76
CA SER A 174 -31.02 -0.39 8.45
C SER A 174 -30.29 -0.03 9.75
N GLY A 175 -28.96 0.03 9.71
CA GLY A 175 -28.17 0.54 10.83
C GLY A 175 -28.54 1.97 11.17
#